data_AF-A0A4R9J4X3-F1
#
_entry.id   AF-A0A4R9J4X3-F1
#
_cell.length_a   1.000
_cell.length_b   1.000
_cell.length_c   1.000
_cell.angle_alpha   90.00
_cell.angle_beta   90.00
_cell.angle_gamma   90.00
#
_symmetry.space_group_name_H-M   'P 1'
#
loop_
_entity.id
_entity.type
_entity.pdbx_description
1 polymer ?
#
loop_
_entity_poly.entity_id
_entity_poly.type
_entity_poly.pdbx_seq_one_letter_code
_entity_poly.pdbx_strand_id
1 'polypeptide(L)'
;MVFGLMMDHPARWNAYRLAFGFTALSYIFYFLSLPFVLFALLAAGLFCLIGGLFFPHTFDQLYRTFQFLVLGILSFLVSLLILVGYLIFWRPIQFVFGSKNKD
;
A
#
# COMPACT_ATOMS: atom_id res chain seq x y z
N MET A 1 1.70 33.52 -5.80
CA MET A 1 1.88 33.53 -4.33
C MET A 1 1.23 32.35 -3.59
N VAL A 2 0.33 31.55 -4.21
CA VAL A 2 -0.29 30.38 -3.57
C VAL A 2 0.60 29.12 -3.56
N PHE A 3 1.51 28.99 -4.54
CA PHE A 3 2.44 27.86 -4.64
C PHE A 3 3.56 27.85 -3.57
N GLY A 4 3.89 29.00 -2.96
CA GLY A 4 4.90 29.07 -1.89
C GLY A 4 4.46 28.33 -0.63
N LEU A 5 3.22 28.56 -0.20
CA LEU A 5 2.58 27.88 0.94
C LEU A 5 2.39 26.35 0.75
N MET A 6 2.53 25.86 -0.48
CA MET A 6 2.47 24.44 -0.84
C MET A 6 3.82 23.75 -0.65
N MET A 7 4.92 24.51 -0.71
CA MET A 7 6.30 24.03 -0.73
C MET A 7 6.99 24.17 0.64
N ASP A 8 6.43 24.97 1.55
CA ASP A 8 6.97 25.20 2.90
C ASP A 8 6.74 24.04 3.88
N HIS A 9 5.86 23.09 3.59
CA HIS A 9 5.58 21.94 4.47
C HIS A 9 5.66 20.59 3.73
N PRO A 10 6.75 19.81 3.88
CA PRO A 10 6.89 18.49 3.25
C PRO A 10 5.78 17.50 3.67
N ALA A 11 5.14 17.72 4.82
CA ALA A 11 3.98 16.95 5.28
C ALA A 11 2.76 17.04 4.33
N ARG A 12 2.58 18.16 3.62
CA ARG A 12 1.46 18.35 2.67
C ARG A 12 1.65 17.55 1.38
N TRP A 13 2.90 17.31 1.00
CA TRP A 13 3.24 16.59 -0.23
C TRP A 13 2.71 15.15 -0.25
N ASN A 14 2.79 14.46 0.89
CA ASN A 14 2.28 13.11 1.03
C ASN A 14 0.75 13.06 0.87
N ALA A 15 0.04 14.03 1.44
CA ALA A 15 -1.41 14.14 1.28
C ALA A 15 -1.83 14.39 -0.18
N TYR A 16 -1.10 15.24 -0.91
CA TYR A 16 -1.38 15.47 -2.33
C TYR A 16 -1.12 14.20 -3.16
N ARG A 17 0.03 13.54 -2.98
CA ARG A 17 0.33 12.29 -3.69
C ARG A 17 -0.75 11.24 -3.49
N LEU A 18 -1.27 11.12 -2.28
CA LEU A 18 -2.26 10.13 -1.92
C LEU A 18 -3.66 10.48 -2.47
N ALA A 19 -4.04 11.76 -2.42
CA ALA A 19 -5.28 12.24 -3.04
C ALA A 19 -5.27 12.07 -4.57
N PHE A 20 -4.17 12.41 -5.24
CA PHE A 20 -4.00 12.18 -6.67
C PHE A 20 -3.94 10.68 -6.99
N GLY A 21 -3.29 9.89 -6.15
CA GLY A 21 -3.26 8.43 -6.25
C GLY A 21 -4.65 7.81 -6.22
N PHE A 22 -5.49 8.17 -5.25
CA PHE A 22 -6.88 7.70 -5.19
C PHE A 22 -7.73 8.17 -6.37
N THR A 23 -7.47 9.38 -6.87
CA THR A 23 -8.17 9.90 -8.05
C THR A 23 -7.77 9.13 -9.33
N ALA A 24 -6.48 8.80 -9.48
CA ALA A 24 -6.01 7.98 -10.59
C ALA A 24 -6.57 6.54 -10.49
N LEU A 25 -6.61 5.99 -9.27
CA LEU A 25 -7.11 4.65 -9.03
C LEU A 25 -8.63 4.57 -9.24
N SER A 26 -9.39 5.63 -8.90
CA SER A 26 -10.82 5.70 -9.19
C SER A 26 -11.11 5.67 -10.70
N TYR A 27 -10.22 6.23 -11.52
CA TYR A 27 -10.33 6.16 -12.99
C TYR A 27 -10.20 4.73 -13.53
N ILE A 28 -9.43 3.86 -12.87
CA ILE A 28 -9.36 2.43 -13.24
C ILE A 28 -10.71 1.74 -12.95
N PHE A 29 -11.35 2.08 -11.83
CA PHE A 29 -12.66 1.54 -11.46
C PHE A 29 -13.82 2.08 -12.28
N TYR A 30 -13.63 3.24 -12.93
CA TYR A 30 -14.55 3.74 -13.94
C TYR A 30 -14.70 2.72 -15.08
N PHE A 31 -13.59 2.16 -15.58
CA PHE A 31 -13.63 1.12 -16.61
C PHE A 31 -14.21 -0.21 -16.12
N LEU A 32 -14.06 -0.50 -14.83
CA LEU A 32 -14.61 -1.70 -14.21
C LEU A 32 -16.10 -1.60 -13.88
N SER A 33 -16.76 -0.48 -14.24
CA SER A 33 -18.21 -0.25 -14.05
C SER A 33 -18.68 -0.42 -12.60
N LEU A 34 -17.83 -0.09 -11.62
CA LEU A 34 -18.13 -0.19 -10.18
C LEU A 34 -18.31 1.22 -9.57
N PRO A 35 -19.50 1.84 -9.74
CA PRO A 35 -19.70 3.25 -9.39
C PRO A 35 -19.54 3.51 -7.88
N PHE A 36 -19.97 2.57 -7.03
CA PHE A 36 -19.85 2.71 -5.57
C PHE A 36 -18.39 2.82 -5.11
N VAL A 37 -17.50 2.00 -5.71
CA VAL A 37 -16.07 2.00 -5.38
C VAL A 37 -15.41 3.29 -5.87
N LEU A 38 -15.79 3.75 -7.07
CA LEU A 38 -15.32 5.01 -7.63
C LEU A 38 -15.65 6.20 -6.72
N PHE A 39 -16.90 6.33 -6.27
CA PHE A 39 -17.30 7.41 -5.36
C PHE A 39 -16.60 7.33 -4.01
N ALA A 40 -16.43 6.13 -3.45
CA ALA A 40 -15.69 5.94 -2.21
C ALA A 40 -14.23 6.40 -2.33
N LEU A 41 -13.56 6.10 -3.44
CA LEU A 41 -12.18 6.53 -3.67
C LEU A 41 -12.05 8.04 -3.88
N LEU A 42 -12.96 8.65 -4.63
CA LEU A 42 -12.99 10.10 -4.81
C LEU A 42 -13.24 10.82 -3.49
N ALA A 43 -14.17 10.33 -2.67
CA ALA A 43 -14.43 10.86 -1.33
C ALA A 43 -13.20 10.70 -0.41
N ALA A 44 -12.53 9.55 -0.44
CA ALA A 44 -11.30 9.33 0.30
C ALA A 44 -10.17 10.26 -0.16
N GLY A 45 -10.04 10.49 -1.47
CA GLY A 45 -9.10 11.45 -2.06
C GLY A 45 -9.37 12.89 -1.60
N LEU A 46 -10.64 13.31 -1.64
CA LEU A 46 -11.06 14.63 -1.12
C LEU A 46 -10.76 14.78 0.37
N PHE A 47 -11.08 13.76 1.17
CA PHE A 47 -10.82 13.77 2.60
C PHE A 47 -9.32 13.85 2.92
N CYS A 48 -8.50 13.15 2.14
CA CYS A 48 -7.05 13.22 2.22
C CYS A 48 -6.53 14.63 1.90
N LEU A 49 -7.10 15.28 0.89
CA LEU A 49 -6.71 16.64 0.46
C LEU A 49 -7.11 17.69 1.51
N ILE A 50 -8.33 17.60 2.05
CA ILE A 50 -8.82 18.45 3.12
C ILE A 50 -7.99 18.22 4.40
N GLY A 51 -7.82 16.96 4.81
CA GLY A 51 -7.04 16.60 5.99
C GLY A 51 -5.59 17.07 5.91
N GLY A 52 -4.93 16.91 4.77
CA GLY A 52 -3.56 17.39 4.55
C GLY A 52 -3.43 18.92 4.52
N LEU A 53 -4.46 19.64 4.06
CA LEU A 53 -4.43 21.11 3.96
C LEU A 53 -4.65 21.77 5.33
N PHE A 54 -5.62 21.28 6.10
CA PHE A 54 -5.98 21.82 7.41
C PHE A 54 -5.14 21.25 8.57
N PHE A 55 -4.75 19.96 8.53
CA PHE A 55 -4.05 19.26 9.62
C PHE A 55 -2.85 18.43 9.13
N PRO A 56 -1.79 19.07 8.59
CA PRO A 56 -0.69 18.37 7.93
C PRO A 56 0.11 17.44 8.85
N HIS A 57 0.33 17.82 10.12
CA HIS A 57 1.12 17.01 11.06
C HIS A 57 0.40 15.73 11.49
N THR A 58 -0.88 15.83 11.86
CA THR A 58 -1.70 14.67 12.25
C THR A 58 -1.87 13.71 11.07
N PHE A 59 -2.03 14.26 9.87
CA PHE A 59 -2.14 13.46 8.65
C PHE A 59 -0.83 12.72 8.32
N ASP A 60 0.33 13.38 8.41
CA ASP A 60 1.63 12.71 8.13
C ASP A 60 1.91 11.58 9.13
N GLN A 61 1.57 11.75 10.40
CA GLN A 61 1.73 10.71 11.41
C GLN A 61 0.83 9.50 11.11
N LEU A 62 -0.45 9.72 10.82
CA LEU A 62 -1.37 8.65 10.42
C LEU A 62 -0.86 7.94 9.15
N TYR A 63 -0.44 8.71 8.14
CA TYR A 63 0.09 8.18 6.90
C TYR A 63 1.30 7.27 7.14
N ARG A 64 2.28 7.71 7.96
CA ARG A 64 3.45 6.89 8.31
C ARG A 64 3.05 5.62 9.05
N THR A 65 2.12 5.70 10.02
CA THR A 65 1.63 4.51 10.73
C THR A 65 0.98 3.51 9.78
N PHE A 66 0.11 3.97 8.88
CA PHE A 66 -0.48 3.11 7.86
C PHE A 66 0.58 2.54 6.91
N GLN A 67 1.58 3.33 6.52
CA GLN A 67 2.68 2.87 5.67
C GLN A 67 3.45 1.73 6.33
N PHE A 68 3.80 1.84 7.62
CA PHE A 68 4.48 0.77 8.35
C PHE A 68 3.61 -0.48 8.48
N LEU A 69 2.31 -0.32 8.72
CA LEU A 69 1.37 -1.42 8.81
C LEU A 69 1.27 -2.16 7.46
N VAL A 70 1.11 -1.43 6.36
CA VAL A 70 1.07 -2.01 5.01
C VAL A 70 2.38 -2.71 4.67
N LEU A 71 3.54 -2.10 4.96
CA LEU A 71 4.84 -2.73 4.76
C LEU A 71 5.01 -4.00 5.60
N GLY A 72 4.51 -4.00 6.84
CA GLY A 72 4.52 -5.17 7.72
C GLY A 72 3.64 -6.32 7.22
N ILE A 73 2.44 -6.01 6.71
CA ILE A 73 1.57 -7.01 6.08
C ILE A 73 2.25 -7.56 4.82
N LEU A 74 2.84 -6.69 4.00
CA LEU A 74 3.50 -7.09 2.77
C LEU A 74 4.71 -7.98 3.04
N SER A 75 5.54 -7.65 4.04
CA SER A 75 6.68 -8.48 4.43
C SER A 75 6.23 -9.83 4.98
N PHE A 76 5.15 -9.88 5.76
CA PHE A 76 4.56 -11.13 6.23
C PHE A 76 4.08 -12.00 5.07
N LEU A 77 3.36 -11.43 4.10
CA LEU A 77 2.88 -12.15 2.92
C LEU A 77 4.04 -12.70 2.08
N VAL A 78 5.09 -11.91 1.87
CA VAL A 78 6.29 -12.37 1.16
C VAL A 78 6.96 -13.51 1.93
N SER A 79 7.10 -13.39 3.25
CA SER A 79 7.67 -14.47 4.07
C SER A 79 6.83 -15.74 4.01
N LEU A 80 5.51 -15.62 3.99
CA LEU A 80 4.59 -16.76 3.87
C LEU A 80 4.73 -17.40 2.49
N LEU A 81 4.81 -16.61 1.41
CA LEU A 81 5.04 -17.12 0.06
C LEU A 81 6.38 -17.86 -0.06
N ILE A 82 7.45 -17.32 0.55
CA ILE A 82 8.75 -17.99 0.59
C ILE A 82 8.63 -19.32 1.33
N LEU A 83 7.94 -19.36 2.48
CA LEU A 83 7.74 -20.58 3.24
C LEU A 83 6.93 -21.63 2.46
N VAL A 84 5.86 -21.20 1.78
CA VAL A 84 5.06 -22.07 0.92
C VAL A 84 5.90 -22.60 -0.25
N GLY A 85 6.67 -21.73 -0.91
CA GLY A 85 7.61 -22.11 -1.96
C GLY A 85 8.63 -23.13 -1.46
N TYR A 86 9.21 -22.90 -0.28
CA TYR A 86 10.12 -23.83 0.37
C TYR A 86 9.43 -25.19 0.63
N LEU A 87 8.22 -25.22 1.18
CA LEU A 87 7.50 -26.47 1.41
C LEU A 87 7.17 -27.22 0.11
N ILE A 88 6.80 -26.51 -0.96
CA ILE A 88 6.43 -27.12 -2.24
C ILE A 88 7.66 -27.61 -3.01
N PHE A 89 8.76 -26.86 -3.03
CA PHE A 89 9.94 -27.23 -3.81
C PHE A 89 10.97 -28.02 -3.01
N TRP A 90 11.29 -27.57 -1.79
CA TRP A 90 12.38 -28.16 -1.00
C TRP A 90 11.98 -29.46 -0.31
N ARG A 91 10.76 -29.54 0.25
CA ARG A 91 10.29 -30.72 0.96
C ARG A 91 10.24 -32.00 0.09
N PRO A 92 9.74 -31.98 -1.16
CA PRO A 92 9.80 -33.18 -2.01
C PRO A 92 11.22 -33.48 -2.50
N ILE A 93 12.07 -32.48 -2.73
CA ILE A 93 13.48 -32.71 -3.10
C ILE A 93 14.23 -33.41 -1.95
N GLN A 94 14.02 -33.00 -0.70
CA GLN A 94 14.59 -33.70 0.46
C GLN A 94 14.06 -35.13 0.59
N PHE A 95 12.80 -35.39 0.25
CA PHE A 95 12.24 -36.74 0.29
C PHE A 95 12.82 -37.63 -0.82
N VAL A 96 12.98 -37.10 -2.03
CA VAL A 96 13.50 -37.82 -3.21
C VAL A 96 15.01 -38.05 -3.14
N PHE A 97 15.79 -37.06 -2.70
CA PHE A 97 17.26 -37.17 -2.63
C PHE A 97 17.79 -37.60 -1.25
N GLY A 98 17.08 -37.30 -0.15
CA GLY A 98 17.50 -37.67 1.20
C GLY A 98 17.29 -39.15 1.55
N SER A 99 16.46 -39.87 0.81
CA SER A 99 16.30 -41.33 0.98
C SER A 99 17.50 -42.14 0.49
N LYS A 100 18.44 -41.53 -0.25
CA LYS A 100 19.63 -42.22 -0.78
C LYS A 100 20.81 -42.31 0.20
N ASN A 101 20.65 -41.81 1.43
CA ASN A 101 21.72 -41.78 2.43
C ASN A 101 21.41 -42.65 3.66
N LYS A 102 20.73 -43.78 3.43
CA LYS A 102 20.56 -44.87 4.39
C LYS A 102 21.06 -46.17 3.74
N ASP A 103 22.33 -46.21 3.40
CA ASP A 103 23.11 -47.45 3.26
C ASP A 103 24.38 -47.27 4.09
#